data_AF-A0A954HIA0-F1
#
_entry.id   AF-A0A954HIA0-F1
#
_cell.length_a   1.000
_cell.length_b   1.000
_cell.length_c   1.000
_cell.angle_alpha   90.00
_cell.angle_beta   90.00
_cell.angle_gamma   90.00
#
_symmetry.space_group_name_H-M   'P 1'
#
loop_
_entity.id
_entity.type
_entity.pdbx_description
1 polymer ?
#
loop_
_entity_poly.entity_id
_entity_poly.type
_entity_poly.pdbx_seq_one_letter_code
_entity_poly.pdbx_strand_id
1 'polypeptide(L)'
;MFGFEKLTVWQLAIEYADHVYAVTDSFPDNERFGLTSQLRRASVSVSSNIAEGSGRNSNPDFIRFVQIAYGSLMETVSQLTISQRRGLITT
;
A
#
# COMPACT_ATOMS: atom_id res chain seq x y z
N MET A 1 17.94 -6.57 -12.56
CA MET A 1 17.04 -7.01 -11.48
C MET A 1 17.70 -6.64 -10.16
N PHE A 2 17.02 -5.85 -9.34
CA PHE A 2 17.47 -5.40 -8.02
C PHE A 2 17.25 -6.50 -6.98
N GLY A 3 18.01 -6.46 -5.88
CA GLY A 3 17.95 -7.51 -4.85
C GLY A 3 16.58 -7.64 -4.17
N PHE A 4 15.87 -6.52 -3.99
CA PHE A 4 14.58 -6.47 -3.33
C PHE A 4 13.46 -7.17 -4.10
N GLU A 5 13.59 -7.29 -5.42
CA GLU A 5 12.59 -7.95 -6.28
C GLU A 5 12.48 -9.45 -5.96
N LYS A 6 13.45 -10.02 -5.24
CA LYS A 6 13.44 -11.40 -4.74
C LYS A 6 12.75 -11.56 -3.38
N LEU A 7 12.43 -10.48 -2.69
CA LEU A 7 11.79 -10.53 -1.39
C LEU A 7 10.31 -10.89 -1.57
N THR A 8 9.88 -12.01 -1.01
CA THR A 8 8.46 -12.43 -1.06
C THR A 8 7.54 -11.36 -0.50
N VAL A 9 7.94 -10.68 0.58
CA VAL A 9 7.15 -9.59 1.17
C VAL A 9 6.97 -8.39 0.23
N TRP A 10 7.96 -8.12 -0.63
CA TRP A 10 7.84 -7.06 -1.64
C TRP A 10 6.89 -7.49 -2.76
N GLN A 11 6.99 -8.73 -3.24
CA GLN A 11 6.10 -9.28 -4.28
C GLN A 11 4.64 -9.25 -3.81
N LEU A 12 4.38 -9.71 -2.58
CA LEU A 12 3.07 -9.63 -1.95
C LEU A 12 2.58 -8.18 -1.79
N ALA A 13 3.48 -7.23 -1.52
CA ALA A 13 3.11 -5.81 -1.42
C ALA A 13 2.75 -5.20 -2.80
N ILE A 14 3.35 -5.68 -3.88
CA ILE A 14 2.97 -5.30 -5.25
C ILE A 14 1.60 -5.88 -5.61
N GLU A 15 1.36 -7.17 -5.35
CA GLU A 15 0.05 -7.80 -5.55
C GLU A 15 -1.03 -7.12 -4.71
N TYR A 16 -0.70 -6.76 -3.47
CA TYR A 16 -1.58 -5.99 -2.60
C TYR A 16 -1.97 -4.64 -3.20
N ALA A 17 -1.01 -3.89 -3.75
CA ALA A 17 -1.30 -2.62 -4.40
C ALA A 17 -2.22 -2.83 -5.62
N ASP A 18 -1.95 -3.84 -6.45
CA ASP A 18 -2.80 -4.16 -7.61
C ASP A 18 -4.24 -4.48 -7.21
N HIS A 19 -4.44 -5.27 -6.14
CA HIS A 19 -5.77 -5.51 -5.57
C HIS A 19 -6.47 -4.23 -5.11
N VAL A 20 -5.75 -3.30 -4.47
CA VAL A 20 -6.33 -2.01 -4.07
C VAL A 20 -6.71 -1.17 -5.29
N TYR A 21 -5.92 -1.22 -6.38
CA TYR A 21 -6.30 -0.59 -7.65
C TYR A 21 -7.60 -1.18 -8.20
N ALA A 22 -7.68 -2.51 -8.31
CA ALA A 22 -8.86 -3.21 -8.80
C ALA A 22 -10.13 -2.90 -7.98
N VAL A 23 -10.01 -2.85 -6.64
CA VAL A 23 -11.12 -2.48 -5.75
C VAL A 23 -11.55 -1.02 -5.96
N THR A 24 -10.59 -0.13 -6.19
CA THR A 24 -10.88 1.31 -6.34
C THR A 24 -11.27 1.73 -7.76
N ASP A 25 -11.15 0.86 -8.75
CA ASP A 25 -11.61 1.11 -10.14
C ASP A 25 -13.13 1.25 -10.24
N SER A 26 -13.89 0.66 -9.31
CA SER A 26 -15.35 0.78 -9.25
C SER A 26 -15.83 1.99 -8.44
N PHE A 27 -14.93 2.80 -7.89
CA PHE A 27 -15.33 3.97 -7.08
C PHE A 27 -15.88 5.08 -8.00
N PRO A 28 -16.86 5.87 -7.51
CA PRO A 28 -17.41 6.97 -8.29
C PRO A 28 -16.36 8.09 -8.52
N ASP A 29 -16.50 8.82 -9.63
CA ASP A 29 -15.55 9.86 -10.05
C ASP A 29 -15.30 10.96 -9.00
N ASN A 30 -16.29 11.24 -8.15
CA ASN A 30 -16.15 12.23 -7.07
C ASN A 30 -15.17 11.78 -5.96
N GLU A 31 -14.85 10.49 -5.86
CA GLU A 31 -13.83 9.96 -4.93
C GLU A 31 -12.43 9.89 -5.55
N ARG A 32 -12.27 10.23 -6.83
CA ARG A 32 -10.99 10.15 -7.57
C ARG A 32 -9.85 10.83 -6.83
N PHE A 33 -10.08 12.04 -6.31
CA PHE A 33 -9.11 12.80 -5.51
C PHE A 33 -9.27 12.58 -3.99
N GLY A 34 -10.33 11.88 -3.59
CA GLY A 34 -10.62 11.46 -2.21
C GLY A 34 -10.04 10.09 -1.89
N LEU A 35 -10.89 9.13 -1.54
CA LEU A 35 -10.50 7.79 -1.09
C LEU A 35 -9.71 7.01 -2.14
N THR A 36 -10.05 7.13 -3.44
CA THR A 36 -9.34 6.42 -4.51
C THR A 36 -7.87 6.79 -4.53
N SER A 37 -7.55 8.09 -4.50
CA SER A 37 -6.15 8.53 -4.54
C SER A 37 -5.39 8.17 -3.26
N GLN A 38 -6.04 8.23 -2.10
CA GLN A 38 -5.40 7.94 -0.81
C GLN A 38 -5.08 6.45 -0.70
N LEU A 39 -6.04 5.57 -1.00
CA LEU A 39 -5.86 4.12 -0.98
C LEU A 39 -4.74 3.66 -1.93
N ARG A 40 -4.71 4.18 -3.15
CA ARG A 40 -3.69 3.85 -4.14
C ARG A 40 -2.29 4.31 -3.71
N ARG A 41 -2.17 5.51 -3.12
CA ARG A 41 -0.87 5.99 -2.61
C ARG A 41 -0.40 5.19 -1.40
N ALA A 42 -1.27 4.94 -0.43
CA ALA A 42 -0.94 4.20 0.78
C ALA A 42 -0.52 2.76 0.45
N SER A 43 -1.26 2.06 -0.42
CA SER A 43 -0.92 0.70 -0.83
C SER A 43 0.40 0.61 -1.60
N VAL A 44 0.64 1.51 -2.57
CA VAL A 44 1.93 1.58 -3.29
C VAL A 44 3.09 1.87 -2.33
N SER A 45 2.88 2.76 -1.35
CA SER A 45 3.88 3.12 -0.33
C SER A 45 4.40 1.91 0.44
N VAL A 46 3.61 0.85 0.64
CA VAL A 46 4.06 -0.39 1.29
C VAL A 46 5.24 -0.99 0.53
N SER A 47 5.07 -1.25 -0.78
CA SER A 47 6.12 -1.84 -1.62
C SER A 47 7.32 -0.89 -1.80
N SER A 48 7.07 0.41 -1.94
CA SER A 48 8.11 1.43 -2.10
C SER A 48 9.02 1.50 -0.88
N ASN A 49 8.46 1.49 0.33
CA ASN A 49 9.25 1.52 1.55
C ASN A 49 10.03 0.22 1.79
N ILE A 50 9.47 -0.94 1.42
CA ILE A 50 10.22 -2.22 1.48
C ILE A 50 11.43 -2.17 0.54
N ALA A 51 11.24 -1.71 -0.70
CA ALA A 51 12.32 -1.58 -1.68
C ALA A 51 13.37 -0.57 -1.21
N GLU A 52 12.95 0.62 -0.76
CA GLU A 52 13.86 1.66 -0.28
C GLU A 52 14.65 1.21 0.96
N GLY A 53 13.97 0.55 1.90
CA GLY A 53 14.59 -0.02 3.10
C GLY A 53 15.65 -1.06 2.77
N SER A 54 15.38 -1.94 1.81
CA SER A 54 16.31 -3.01 1.42
C SER A 54 17.63 -2.49 0.84
N GLY A 55 17.64 -1.25 0.34
CA GLY A 55 18.83 -0.57 -0.18
C GLY A 55 19.63 0.18 0.90
N ARG A 56 19.24 0.10 2.18
CA ARG A 56 19.94 0.80 3.27
C ARG A 56 21.14 0.00 3.78
N ASN A 57 22.11 0.73 4.32
CA ASN A 57 23.41 0.18 4.73
C ASN A 57 23.40 -0.46 6.14
N SER A 58 22.27 -0.41 6.86
CA SER A 58 22.18 -0.86 8.24
C SER A 58 20.83 -1.50 8.57
N ASN A 59 20.84 -2.48 9.48
CA ASN A 59 19.60 -3.10 9.97
C ASN A 59 18.64 -2.11 10.64
N PRO A 60 19.10 -1.15 11.49
CA PRO A 60 18.21 -0.14 12.07
C PRO A 60 17.49 0.71 11.01
N ASP A 61 18.20 1.12 9.94
CA ASP A 61 17.57 1.87 8.85
C ASP A 61 16.54 1.02 8.13
N PHE A 62 16.87 -0.24 7.82
CA PHE A 62 15.92 -1.16 7.18
C PHE A 62 14.65 -1.32 8.02
N ILE A 63 14.79 -1.54 9.34
CA ILE A 63 13.65 -1.67 10.27
C ILE A 63 12.75 -0.43 10.23
N ARG A 64 13.34 0.78 10.21
CA ARG A 64 12.57 2.02 10.12
C ARG A 64 11.69 2.07 8.86
N PHE A 65 12.22 1.65 7.71
CA PHE A 65 11.44 1.58 6.47
C PHE A 65 10.34 0.51 6.52
N VAL A 66 10.61 -0.65 7.12
CA VAL A 66 9.58 -1.68 7.35
C VAL A 66 8.45 -1.14 8.25
N GLN A 67 8.78 -0.37 9.29
CA GLN A 67 7.77 0.29 10.14
C GLN A 67 6.93 1.30 9.37
N ILE A 68 7.53 2.07 8.45
CA ILE A 68 6.79 3.00 7.58
C ILE A 68 5.86 2.22 6.63
N ALA A 69 6.36 1.14 6.00
CA ALA A 69 5.54 0.28 5.16
C ALA A 69 4.32 -0.28 5.92
N TYR A 70 4.54 -0.73 7.17
CA TYR A 70 3.47 -1.18 8.05
C TYR A 70 2.47 -0.06 8.38
N GLY A 71 2.96 1.16 8.64
CA GLY A 71 2.10 2.34 8.81
C GLY A 71 1.19 2.59 7.60
N SER A 72 1.74 2.53 6.38
CA SER A 72 0.96 2.66 5.15
C SER A 72 -0.06 1.53 4.95
N LEU A 73 0.25 0.30 5.38
CA LEU A 73 -0.72 -0.80 5.39
C LEU A 73 -1.88 -0.51 6.36
N MET A 74 -1.59 -0.03 7.57
CA MET A 74 -2.63 0.34 8.56
C MET A 74 -3.51 1.50 8.05
N GLU A 75 -2.91 2.48 7.38
CA GLU A 75 -3.64 3.56 6.72
C GLU A 75 -4.61 3.01 5.66
N THR A 76 -4.13 2.10 4.81
CA THR A 76 -4.97 1.48 3.77
C THR A 76 -6.16 0.71 4.38
N VAL A 77 -5.94 -0.05 5.47
CA VAL A 77 -7.00 -0.76 6.20
C VAL A 77 -8.05 0.22 6.77
N SER A 78 -7.60 1.33 7.35
CA SER A 78 -8.48 2.37 7.88
C SER A 78 -9.35 2.98 6.77
N GLN A 79 -8.75 3.30 5.63
CA GLN A 79 -9.45 3.87 4.48
C GLN A 79 -10.41 2.88 3.81
N LEU A 80 -10.07 1.59 3.73
CA LEU A 80 -10.98 0.54 3.26
C LEU A 80 -12.19 0.40 4.20
N THR A 81 -11.96 0.47 5.51
CA THR A 81 -13.06 0.47 6.51
C THR A 81 -14.00 1.66 6.30
N ILE A 82 -13.46 2.85 6.02
CA ILE A 82 -14.27 4.03 5.69
C ILE A 82 -15.04 3.81 4.38
N SER A 83 -14.38 3.24 3.35
CA SER A 83 -14.97 2.95 2.05
C SER A 83 -16.17 2.00 2.18
N GLN A 84 -16.05 0.97 3.01
CA GLN A 84 -17.15 0.05 3.32
C GLN A 84 -18.31 0.78 4.01
N ARG A 85 -18.04 1.60 5.04
CA ARG A 85 -19.07 2.41 5.72
C ARG A 85 -19.76 3.41 4.80
N ARG A 86 -19.08 3.84 3.73
CA ARG A 86 -19.61 4.72 2.69
C ARG A 86 -20.38 3.98 1.61
N GLY A 87 -20.38 2.64 1.62
CA GLY A 87 -21.04 1.80 0.63
C GLY A 87 -20.28 1.70 -0.69
N LEU A 88 -18.99 2.03 -0.70
CA LEU A 88 -18.15 1.99 -1.92
C LEU A 88 -17.64 0.58 -2.24
N ILE A 89 -17.55 -0.29 -1.23
CA ILE A 89 -17.14 -1.69 -1.36
C ILE A 89 -18.09 -2.58 -0.54
N THR A 90 -18.32 -3.79 -1.02
CA THR A 90 -19.12 -4.82 -0.35
C THR A 90 -18.19 -5.98 0.06
N THR A 91 -18.47 -6.61 1.20
CA THR A 91 -17.75 -7.80 1.69
C THR A 91 -18.42 -9.07 1.19
#